data_AF-A0A0F6PYN2-F1
#
_entry.id   AF-A0A0F6PYN2-F1
#
_cell.length_a   1.000
_cell.length_b   1.000
_cell.length_c   1.000
_cell.angle_alpha   90.00
_cell.angle_beta   90.00
_cell.angle_gamma   90.00
#
_symmetry.space_group_name_H-M   'P 1'
#
loop_
_entity.id
_entity.type
_entity.pdbx_description
1 polymer ?
#
loop_
_entity_poly.entity_id
_entity_poly.type
_entity_poly.pdbx_seq_one_letter_code
_entity_poly.pdbx_strand_id
1 'polypeptide(L)'
;MLLYIKILTFFVNSNMIEDINTNPGLESKKEAELFALVKSIINLNNKYQKGKINDNFFKKALKNAMNNLFKLNLILKEKNLLLADLLEKMHIAKEYHNTIDIINRVSSLNLSSNKLSKQNRTFLELPGLTSEITSSFITLMDALTLNDLKKHDFIINLFEDLTINLSNFPGVRDILLKIEAIQQNVLNNIDKTLNDAELREKLIDEIYLIFKEFQTKLDLNP
;
A
#
# COMPACT_ATOMS: atom_id res chain seq x y z
N MET A 1 50.66 -1.73 -0.83
CA MET A 1 50.14 -1.58 0.55
C MET A 1 50.13 -0.12 1.05
N LEU A 2 50.31 0.89 0.20
CA LEU A 2 50.19 2.32 0.58
C LEU A 2 49.03 3.06 -0.11
N LEU A 3 48.40 2.44 -1.12
CA LEU A 3 47.24 3.01 -1.82
C LEU A 3 45.92 2.75 -1.08
N TYR A 4 45.85 1.68 -0.28
CA TYR A 4 44.64 1.30 0.47
C TYR A 4 44.41 2.19 1.70
N ILE A 5 45.47 2.74 2.28
CA ILE A 5 45.38 3.59 3.47
C ILE A 5 44.89 5.01 3.11
N LYS A 6 45.30 5.57 1.96
CA LYS A 6 44.83 6.90 1.52
C LYS A 6 43.34 6.94 1.15
N ILE A 7 42.77 5.85 0.64
CA ILE A 7 41.34 5.79 0.30
C ILE A 7 40.51 5.65 1.59
N LEU A 8 41.00 4.92 2.60
CA LEU A 8 40.35 4.86 3.91
C LEU A 8 40.43 6.19 4.69
N THR A 9 41.51 6.97 4.57
CA THR A 9 41.54 8.31 5.19
C THR A 9 40.63 9.31 4.46
N PHE A 10 40.39 9.14 3.16
CA PHE A 10 39.44 9.97 2.42
C PHE A 10 37.98 9.57 2.71
N PHE A 11 37.71 8.28 2.96
CA PHE A 11 36.37 7.80 3.31
C PHE A 11 36.00 7.99 4.79
N VAL A 12 36.98 8.12 5.69
CA VAL A 12 36.73 8.35 7.13
C VAL A 12 36.57 9.85 7.46
N ASN A 13 36.91 10.78 6.55
CA ASN A 13 36.85 12.23 6.78
C ASN A 13 35.84 13.00 5.92
N SER A 14 34.88 12.35 5.26
CA SER A 14 33.88 13.07 4.43
C SER A 14 32.46 12.51 4.52
N ASN A 15 32.04 12.10 5.70
CA ASN A 15 30.64 12.24 6.11
C ASN A 15 30.61 12.48 7.63
N MET A 16 31.05 13.69 8.01
CA MET A 16 30.30 14.37 9.07
C MET A 16 28.86 14.39 8.59
N ILE A 17 28.02 13.54 9.19
CA ILE A 17 26.58 13.76 9.15
C ILE A 17 26.42 15.03 9.95
N GLU A 18 26.31 16.14 9.21
CA GLU A 18 25.85 17.43 9.68
C GLU A 18 24.70 17.18 10.66
N ASP A 19 24.79 17.81 11.83
CA ASP A 19 23.69 17.91 12.78
C ASP A 19 22.39 18.05 12.00
N ILE A 20 21.55 17.02 12.05
CA ILE A 20 20.23 17.05 11.46
C ILE A 20 19.56 18.22 12.15
N ASN A 21 19.40 19.30 11.40
CA ASN A 21 18.69 20.48 11.82
C ASN A 21 17.19 20.12 11.85
N THR A 22 16.81 19.23 12.76
CA THR A 22 15.43 19.00 13.18
C THR A 22 15.00 20.31 13.80
N ASN A 23 14.33 21.15 13.01
CA ASN A 23 13.68 22.34 13.52
C ASN A 23 12.75 21.87 14.66
N PRO A 24 13.07 22.14 15.95
CA PRO A 24 12.41 21.49 17.08
C PRO A 24 10.92 21.85 17.15
N GLY A 25 10.52 22.98 16.54
CA GLY A 25 9.13 23.37 16.39
C GLY A 25 8.33 22.54 15.38
N LEU A 26 8.98 21.97 14.35
CA LEU A 26 8.32 21.11 13.36
C LEU A 26 8.03 19.73 13.93
N GLU A 27 9.00 19.12 14.62
CA GLU A 27 8.85 17.81 15.28
C GLU A 27 7.76 17.89 16.35
N SER A 28 7.82 18.90 17.23
CA SER A 28 6.80 19.15 18.27
C SER A 28 5.40 19.34 17.69
N LYS A 29 5.27 19.99 16.53
CA LYS A 29 3.98 20.13 15.84
C LYS A 29 3.46 18.79 15.31
N LYS A 30 4.35 17.94 14.80
CA LYS A 30 3.99 16.61 14.27
C LYS A 30 3.65 15.62 15.38
N GLU A 31 4.35 15.70 16.51
CA GLU A 31 3.98 15.02 17.76
C GLU A 31 2.57 15.38 18.20
N ALA A 32 2.28 16.69 18.32
CA ALA A 32 0.96 17.15 18.73
C ALA A 32 -0.14 16.70 17.76
N GLU A 33 0.13 16.74 16.45
CA GLU A 33 -0.78 16.26 15.41
C GLU A 33 -1.05 14.75 15.51
N LEU A 34 0.01 13.94 15.68
CA LEU A 34 -0.07 12.49 15.85
C LEU A 34 -0.87 12.14 17.11
N PHE A 35 -0.54 12.78 18.22
CA PHE A 35 -1.22 12.59 19.50
C PHE A 35 -2.72 12.91 19.39
N ALA A 36 -3.05 14.05 18.78
CA ALA A 36 -4.44 14.48 18.60
C ALA A 36 -5.23 13.47 17.75
N LEU A 37 -4.64 12.94 16.68
CA LEU A 37 -5.29 11.94 15.82
C LEU A 37 -5.52 10.62 16.56
N VAL A 38 -4.51 10.11 17.27
CA VAL A 38 -4.61 8.88 18.08
C VAL A 38 -5.73 9.01 19.11
N LYS A 39 -5.73 10.10 19.91
CA LYS A 39 -6.78 10.31 20.92
C LYS A 39 -8.14 10.53 20.29
N SER A 40 -8.22 11.17 19.13
CA SER A 40 -9.48 11.37 18.39
C SER A 40 -10.10 10.05 17.95
N ILE A 41 -9.32 9.13 17.38
CA ILE A 41 -9.82 7.83 16.92
C ILE A 41 -10.29 6.98 18.11
N ILE A 42 -9.52 6.92 19.19
CA ILE A 42 -9.90 6.22 20.41
C ILE A 42 -11.21 6.78 20.98
N ASN A 43 -11.31 8.11 21.09
CA ASN A 43 -12.50 8.78 21.62
C ASN A 43 -13.72 8.56 20.71
N LEU A 44 -13.53 8.61 19.39
CA LEU A 44 -14.57 8.37 18.41
C LEU A 44 -15.13 6.94 18.54
N ASN A 45 -14.26 5.93 18.63
CA ASN A 45 -14.66 4.54 18.86
C ASN A 45 -15.38 4.40 20.21
N ASN A 46 -14.88 5.01 21.28
CA ASN A 46 -15.53 4.97 22.59
C ASN A 46 -16.94 5.60 22.59
N LYS A 47 -17.12 6.72 21.88
CA LYS A 47 -18.44 7.36 21.72
C LYS A 47 -19.40 6.47 20.94
N TYR A 48 -18.92 5.80 19.89
CA TYR A 48 -19.72 4.88 19.10
C TYR A 48 -20.14 3.64 19.89
N GLN A 49 -19.21 2.98 20.58
CA GLN A 49 -19.50 1.81 21.43
C GLN A 49 -20.50 2.12 22.55
N LYS A 50 -20.53 3.37 23.04
CA LYS A 50 -21.50 3.84 24.04
C LYS A 50 -22.83 4.33 23.44
N GLY A 51 -23.04 4.19 22.13
CA GLY A 51 -24.25 4.64 21.43
C GLY A 51 -24.42 6.16 21.39
N LYS A 52 -23.37 6.95 21.68
CA LYS A 52 -23.44 8.43 21.70
C LYS A 52 -23.39 9.07 20.32
N ILE A 53 -22.96 8.31 19.31
CA ILE A 53 -22.92 8.74 17.91
C ILE A 53 -23.44 7.59 17.03
N ASN A 54 -24.07 7.93 15.91
CA ASN A 54 -24.59 6.93 14.97
C ASN A 54 -23.51 6.37 14.03
N ASP A 55 -23.81 5.24 13.40
CA ASP A 55 -22.89 4.51 12.51
C ASP A 55 -22.40 5.35 11.31
N ASN A 56 -23.29 6.10 10.66
CA ASN A 56 -22.91 6.92 9.50
C ASN A 56 -21.91 8.03 9.88
N PHE A 57 -22.17 8.71 10.99
CA PHE A 57 -21.25 9.72 11.54
C PHE A 57 -19.93 9.08 11.94
N PHE A 58 -19.97 7.95 12.65
CA PHE A 58 -18.78 7.21 13.07
C PHE A 58 -17.90 6.83 11.88
N LYS A 59 -18.48 6.20 10.85
CA LYS A 59 -17.76 5.78 9.63
C LYS A 59 -17.11 6.95 8.90
N LYS A 60 -17.85 8.06 8.71
CA LYS A 60 -17.31 9.26 8.05
C LYS A 60 -16.17 9.89 8.85
N ALA A 61 -16.36 10.06 10.16
CA ALA A 61 -15.36 10.65 11.04
C ALA A 61 -14.11 9.78 11.14
N LEU A 62 -14.27 8.45 11.22
CA LEU A 62 -13.17 7.51 11.27
C LEU A 62 -12.38 7.53 9.95
N LYS A 63 -13.08 7.48 8.80
CA LYS A 63 -12.44 7.59 7.48
C LYS A 63 -11.61 8.87 7.36
N ASN A 64 -12.13 10.01 7.81
CA ASN A 64 -11.39 11.26 7.80
C ASN A 64 -10.15 11.22 8.71
N ALA A 65 -10.30 10.71 9.94
CA ALA A 65 -9.19 10.59 10.88
C ALA A 65 -8.09 9.63 10.36
N MET A 66 -8.49 8.53 9.71
CA MET A 66 -7.57 7.60 9.03
C MET A 66 -6.79 8.30 7.92
N ASN A 67 -7.48 9.04 7.04
CA ASN A 67 -6.84 9.78 5.96
C ASN A 67 -5.82 10.81 6.49
N ASN A 68 -6.13 11.46 7.61
CA ASN A 68 -5.20 12.41 8.22
C ASN A 68 -4.00 11.72 8.86
N LEU A 69 -4.20 10.55 9.50
CA LEU A 69 -3.11 9.74 10.04
C LEU A 69 -2.16 9.26 8.94
N PHE A 70 -2.72 8.92 7.77
CA PHE A 70 -1.94 8.54 6.60
C PHE A 70 -1.12 9.69 6.03
N LYS A 71 -1.76 10.85 5.81
CA LYS A 71 -1.07 12.06 5.35
C LYS A 71 0.07 12.42 6.30
N LEU A 72 -0.15 12.31 7.60
CA LEU A 72 0.88 12.53 8.60
C LEU A 72 2.04 11.54 8.44
N ASN A 73 1.77 10.25 8.26
CA ASN A 73 2.81 9.24 8.03
C ASN A 73 3.65 9.50 6.78
N LEU A 74 3.03 9.98 5.69
CA LEU A 74 3.76 10.40 4.49
C LEU A 74 4.69 11.59 4.77
N ILE A 75 4.17 12.60 5.47
CA ILE A 75 4.96 13.78 5.85
C ILE A 75 6.14 13.40 6.76
N LEU A 76 5.94 12.47 7.70
CA LEU A 76 7.02 11.98 8.56
C LEU A 76 8.14 11.33 7.73
N LYS A 77 7.77 10.48 6.76
CA LYS A 77 8.74 9.86 5.83
C LYS A 77 9.49 10.90 5.00
N GLU A 78 8.79 11.88 4.40
CA GLU A 78 9.41 12.96 3.62
C GLU A 78 10.40 13.80 4.44
N LYS A 79 10.20 13.89 5.74
CA LYS A 79 11.05 14.64 6.67
C LYS A 79 12.08 13.78 7.40
N ASN A 80 12.25 12.51 7.00
CA ASN A 80 13.13 11.54 7.66
C ASN A 80 12.87 11.42 9.17
N LEU A 81 11.63 11.64 9.61
CA LEU A 81 11.22 11.45 11.00
C LEU A 81 10.70 10.03 11.18
N LEU A 82 11.29 9.28 12.09
CA LEU A 82 10.87 7.92 12.40
C LEU A 82 9.64 7.95 13.32
N LEU A 83 8.54 7.35 12.86
CA LEU A 83 7.32 7.23 13.65
C LEU A 83 7.58 6.56 15.02
N ALA A 84 8.47 5.56 15.07
CA ALA A 84 8.82 4.87 16.30
C ALA A 84 9.36 5.84 17.37
N ASP A 85 10.30 6.70 16.98
CA ASP A 85 10.92 7.69 17.87
C ASP A 85 9.89 8.66 18.43
N LEU A 86 8.96 9.15 17.59
CA LEU A 86 7.85 10.00 18.01
C LEU A 86 6.93 9.28 19.02
N LEU A 87 6.59 8.02 18.75
CA LEU A 87 5.70 7.24 19.62
C LEU A 87 6.33 6.95 20.98
N GLU A 88 7.63 6.69 21.01
CA GLU A 88 8.40 6.44 22.23
C GLU A 88 8.54 7.71 23.06
N LYS A 89 8.93 8.83 22.42
CA LYS A 89 9.09 10.14 23.06
C LYS A 89 7.79 10.66 23.70
N MET A 90 6.65 10.43 23.05
CA MET A 90 5.33 10.81 23.58
C MET A 90 4.72 9.78 24.54
N HIS A 91 5.34 8.60 24.69
CA HIS A 91 4.80 7.47 25.45
C HIS A 91 3.40 7.02 25.03
N ILE A 92 3.07 7.05 23.72
CA ILE A 92 1.75 6.67 23.20
C ILE A 92 1.75 5.43 22.31
N ALA A 93 2.84 4.67 22.25
CA ALA A 93 2.95 3.49 21.39
C ALA A 93 1.78 2.51 21.58
N LYS A 94 1.36 2.27 22.84
CA LYS A 94 0.22 1.40 23.16
C LYS A 94 -1.11 1.94 22.61
N GLU A 95 -1.37 3.23 22.80
CA GLU A 95 -2.57 3.87 22.25
C GLU A 95 -2.57 3.91 20.72
N TYR A 96 -1.39 4.07 20.12
CA TYR A 96 -1.23 3.99 18.68
C TYR A 96 -1.58 2.59 18.17
N HIS A 97 -1.06 1.53 18.80
CA HIS A 97 -1.44 0.15 18.43
C HIS A 97 -2.95 -0.09 18.57
N ASN A 98 -3.56 0.34 19.68
CA ASN A 98 -5.02 0.27 19.84
C ASN A 98 -5.78 1.04 18.74
N THR A 99 -5.24 2.19 18.31
CA THR A 99 -5.80 2.96 17.20
C THR A 99 -5.78 2.17 15.89
N ILE A 100 -4.68 1.48 15.60
CA ILE A 100 -4.57 0.59 14.43
C ILE A 100 -5.54 -0.59 14.53
N ASP A 101 -5.71 -1.19 15.70
CA ASP A 101 -6.67 -2.28 15.91
C ASP A 101 -8.11 -1.84 15.66
N ILE A 102 -8.49 -0.64 16.14
CA ILE A 102 -9.79 -0.03 15.88
C ILE A 102 -10.02 0.13 14.37
N ILE A 103 -9.03 0.68 13.67
CA ILE A 103 -9.08 0.89 12.22
C ILE A 103 -9.27 -0.45 11.49
N ASN A 104 -8.46 -1.45 11.82
CA ASN A 104 -8.51 -2.77 11.20
C ASN A 104 -9.85 -3.46 11.44
N ARG A 105 -10.40 -3.34 12.66
CA ARG A 105 -11.71 -3.90 12.99
C ARG A 105 -12.83 -3.26 12.17
N VAL A 106 -12.81 -1.94 11.98
CA VAL A 106 -13.86 -1.27 11.21
C VAL A 106 -13.72 -1.52 9.72
N SER A 107 -12.48 -1.58 9.21
CA SER A 107 -12.19 -1.95 7.82
C SER A 107 -12.66 -3.38 7.51
N SER A 108 -12.38 -4.34 8.40
CA SER A 108 -12.84 -5.72 8.26
C SER A 108 -14.36 -5.88 8.42
N LEU A 109 -15.02 -5.06 9.25
CA LEU A 109 -16.48 -5.01 9.34
C LEU A 109 -17.16 -4.47 8.06
N ASN A 110 -16.51 -3.56 7.33
CA ASN A 110 -17.00 -3.11 6.02
C ASN A 110 -16.69 -4.13 4.89
N LEU A 111 -15.74 -5.05 5.10
CA LEU A 111 -15.38 -6.13 4.16
C LEU A 111 -16.18 -7.44 4.40
N SER A 112 -16.75 -7.63 5.60
CA SER A 112 -17.38 -8.89 6.03
C SER A 112 -18.86 -9.05 5.67
N SER A 113 -19.42 -8.20 4.81
CA SER A 113 -20.58 -8.60 3.99
C SER A 113 -20.22 -9.67 2.95
N ASN A 114 -18.94 -10.00 2.78
CA ASN A 114 -18.47 -11.20 2.11
C ASN A 114 -17.52 -12.00 3.01
N LYS A 115 -17.90 -13.25 3.30
CA LYS A 115 -17.02 -14.24 3.90
C LYS A 115 -15.70 -14.30 3.13
N LEU A 116 -14.58 -13.95 3.77
CA LEU A 116 -13.38 -14.77 3.87
C LEU A 116 -12.39 -14.10 4.82
N SER A 117 -12.09 -14.78 5.92
CA SER A 117 -10.95 -14.48 6.78
C SER A 117 -9.65 -14.76 6.02
N LYS A 118 -8.89 -13.73 5.66
CA LYS A 118 -7.43 -13.87 5.43
C LYS A 118 -6.74 -12.51 5.59
N GLN A 119 -5.81 -12.49 6.56
CA GLN A 119 -4.81 -11.45 6.86
C GLN A 119 -5.30 -10.00 6.95
N ASN A 120 -5.54 -9.55 8.19
CA ASN A 120 -5.64 -8.14 8.55
C ASN A 120 -4.27 -7.45 8.36
N ARG A 121 -3.97 -7.03 7.13
CA ARG A 121 -2.83 -6.13 6.85
C ARG A 121 -3.20 -4.70 7.19
N THR A 122 -2.26 -3.97 7.78
CA THR A 122 -2.53 -2.61 8.26
C THR A 122 -2.68 -1.64 7.10
N PHE A 123 -3.54 -0.63 7.25
CA PHE A 123 -3.70 0.45 6.26
C PHE A 123 -2.37 1.12 5.83
N LEU A 124 -1.33 1.02 6.68
CA LEU A 124 0.01 1.54 6.44
C LEU A 124 0.81 0.75 5.39
N GLU A 125 0.40 -0.49 5.09
CA GLU A 125 1.01 -1.36 4.07
C GLU A 125 0.44 -1.10 2.66
N LEU A 126 -0.67 -0.38 2.55
CA LEU A 126 -1.36 -0.14 1.27
C LEU A 126 -0.47 0.51 0.21
N PRO A 127 0.36 1.53 0.49
CA PRO A 127 1.24 2.10 -0.54
C PRO A 127 2.26 1.11 -1.08
N GLY A 128 2.78 0.22 -0.21
CA GLY A 128 3.70 -0.84 -0.63
C GLY A 128 3.00 -1.81 -1.55
N LEU A 129 1.82 -2.31 -1.16
CA LEU A 129 1.00 -3.19 -1.98
C LEU A 129 0.56 -2.55 -3.29
N THR A 130 0.19 -1.27 -3.28
CA THR A 130 -0.13 -0.51 -4.50
C THR A 130 1.06 -0.48 -5.45
N SER A 131 2.28 -0.24 -4.94
CA SER A 131 3.49 -0.25 -5.74
C SER A 131 3.78 -1.64 -6.33
N GLU A 132 3.62 -2.70 -5.53
CA GLU A 132 3.80 -4.09 -5.96
C GLU A 132 2.80 -4.46 -7.06
N ILE A 133 1.50 -4.18 -6.87
CA ILE A 133 0.45 -4.43 -7.86
C ILE A 133 0.72 -3.65 -9.14
N THR A 134 1.08 -2.37 -9.02
CA THR A 134 1.41 -1.53 -10.18
C THR A 134 2.59 -2.10 -10.97
N SER A 135 3.64 -2.54 -10.28
CA SER A 135 4.80 -3.18 -10.90
C SER A 135 4.42 -4.49 -11.57
N SER A 136 3.59 -5.33 -10.94
CA SER A 136 3.11 -6.59 -11.51
C SER A 136 2.30 -6.37 -12.78
N PHE A 137 1.39 -5.38 -12.81
CA PHE A 137 0.64 -5.02 -14.01
C PHE A 137 1.57 -4.61 -15.16
N ILE A 138 2.50 -3.69 -14.90
CA ILE A 138 3.44 -3.20 -15.91
C ILE A 138 4.31 -4.35 -16.43
N THR A 139 4.86 -5.15 -15.52
CA THR A 139 5.73 -6.27 -15.87
C THR A 139 4.99 -7.31 -16.72
N LEU A 140 3.72 -7.59 -16.42
CA LEU A 140 2.89 -8.49 -17.22
C LEU A 140 2.63 -7.93 -18.63
N MET A 141 2.28 -6.64 -18.76
CA MET A 141 2.06 -6.00 -20.06
C MET A 141 3.34 -5.94 -20.89
N ASP A 142 4.46 -5.57 -20.27
CA ASP A 142 5.78 -5.52 -20.92
C ASP A 142 6.19 -6.90 -21.39
N ALA A 143 6.01 -7.92 -20.55
CA ALA A 143 6.24 -9.30 -20.90
C ALA A 143 5.44 -9.68 -22.16
N LEU A 144 4.12 -9.48 -22.17
CA LEU A 144 3.26 -9.78 -23.32
C LEU A 144 3.64 -9.01 -24.61
N THR A 145 4.27 -7.83 -24.46
CA THR A 145 4.76 -7.02 -25.58
C THR A 145 6.05 -7.60 -26.20
N LEU A 146 6.90 -8.22 -25.37
CA LEU A 146 8.16 -8.81 -25.82
C LEU A 146 7.89 -10.13 -26.58
N ASN A 147 8.05 -10.10 -27.90
CA ASN A 147 7.88 -11.24 -28.81
C ASN A 147 8.78 -12.47 -28.53
N ASP A 148 9.68 -12.40 -27.55
CA ASP A 148 10.63 -13.47 -27.20
C ASP A 148 10.12 -14.43 -26.11
N LEU A 149 8.87 -14.26 -25.66
CA LEU A 149 8.31 -15.09 -24.60
C LEU A 149 7.78 -16.43 -25.08
N LYS A 150 8.70 -17.35 -25.37
CA LYS A 150 8.40 -18.80 -25.45
C LYS A 150 8.40 -19.49 -24.08
N LYS A 151 8.25 -18.73 -22.99
CA LYS A 151 8.22 -19.28 -21.62
C LYS A 151 6.81 -19.12 -21.06
N HIS A 152 5.95 -20.09 -21.38
CA HIS A 152 4.59 -20.18 -20.86
C HIS A 152 4.56 -19.98 -19.34
N ASP A 153 5.46 -20.70 -18.64
CA ASP A 153 5.61 -20.64 -17.18
C ASP A 153 5.89 -19.23 -16.67
N PHE A 154 6.62 -18.41 -17.44
CA PHE A 154 6.93 -17.04 -17.02
C PHE A 154 5.68 -16.15 -17.00
N ILE A 155 4.87 -16.19 -18.07
CA ILE A 155 3.61 -15.44 -18.13
C ILE A 155 2.64 -15.93 -17.05
N ILE A 156 2.56 -17.25 -16.85
CA ILE A 156 1.71 -17.84 -15.81
C ILE A 156 2.12 -17.32 -14.43
N ASN A 157 3.42 -17.35 -14.10
CA ASN A 157 3.93 -16.84 -12.83
C ASN A 157 3.63 -15.35 -12.63
N LEU A 158 3.72 -14.53 -13.69
CA LEU A 158 3.37 -13.10 -13.60
C LEU A 158 1.88 -12.89 -13.28
N PHE A 159 0.99 -13.71 -13.85
CA PHE A 159 -0.43 -13.70 -13.47
C PHE A 159 -0.64 -14.15 -12.02
N GLU A 160 0.06 -15.20 -11.57
CA GLU A 160 -0.02 -15.69 -10.19
C GLU A 160 0.43 -14.61 -9.20
N ASP A 161 1.58 -13.97 -9.44
CA ASP A 161 2.10 -12.89 -8.61
C ASP A 161 1.12 -11.72 -8.53
N LEU A 162 0.56 -11.30 -9.68
CA LEU A 162 -0.45 -10.25 -9.73
C LEU A 162 -1.71 -10.62 -8.94
N THR A 163 -2.18 -11.86 -9.08
CA THR A 163 -3.37 -12.39 -8.39
C THR A 163 -3.14 -12.46 -6.88
N ILE A 164 -1.96 -12.91 -6.44
CA ILE A 164 -1.57 -12.92 -5.03
C ILE A 164 -1.59 -11.50 -4.48
N ASN A 165 -0.96 -10.55 -5.16
CA ASN A 165 -0.90 -9.16 -4.74
C ASN A 165 -2.29 -8.50 -4.66
N LEU A 166 -3.16 -8.74 -5.66
CA LEU A 166 -4.54 -8.28 -5.66
C LEU A 166 -5.39 -8.93 -4.56
N SER A 167 -5.20 -10.22 -4.30
CA SER A 167 -5.91 -10.94 -3.22
C SER A 167 -5.59 -10.38 -1.83
N ASN A 168 -4.40 -9.79 -1.68
CA ASN A 168 -3.95 -9.14 -0.45
C ASN A 168 -4.39 -7.68 -0.34
N PHE A 169 -5.00 -7.10 -1.39
CA PHE A 169 -5.41 -5.71 -1.43
C PHE A 169 -6.91 -5.55 -1.11
N PRO A 170 -7.29 -4.70 -0.14
CA PRO A 170 -8.70 -4.55 0.23
C PRO A 170 -9.47 -3.74 -0.83
N GLY A 171 -10.71 -4.16 -1.12
CA GLY A 171 -11.65 -3.38 -1.94
C GLY A 171 -11.49 -3.52 -3.46
N VAL A 172 -10.68 -4.47 -3.95
CA VAL A 172 -10.43 -4.70 -5.38
C VAL A 172 -10.87 -6.09 -5.86
N ARG A 173 -11.85 -6.70 -5.18
CA ARG A 173 -12.31 -8.07 -5.49
C ARG A 173 -12.85 -8.21 -6.92
N ASP A 174 -13.48 -7.18 -7.44
CA ASP A 174 -13.97 -7.14 -8.82
C ASP A 174 -12.83 -7.12 -9.85
N ILE A 175 -11.75 -6.40 -9.56
CA ILE A 175 -10.53 -6.39 -10.39
C ILE A 175 -9.86 -7.77 -10.36
N LEU A 176 -9.73 -8.37 -9.16
CA LEU A 176 -9.19 -9.72 -8.99
C LEU A 176 -9.94 -10.73 -9.88
N LEU A 177 -11.28 -10.72 -9.84
CA LEU A 177 -12.10 -11.63 -10.66
C LEU A 177 -11.89 -11.44 -12.17
N LYS A 178 -11.68 -10.20 -12.63
CA LYS A 178 -11.39 -9.93 -14.06
C LYS A 178 -10.02 -10.50 -14.45
N ILE A 179 -9.01 -10.32 -13.61
CA ILE A 179 -7.66 -10.87 -13.85
C ILE A 179 -7.67 -12.40 -13.81
N GLU A 180 -8.38 -13.02 -12.87
CA GLU A 180 -8.54 -14.48 -12.81
C GLU A 180 -9.22 -15.00 -14.08
N ALA A 181 -10.25 -14.31 -14.59
CA ALA A 181 -10.92 -14.70 -15.83
C ALA A 181 -9.98 -14.61 -17.05
N ILE A 182 -9.18 -13.55 -17.14
CA ILE A 182 -8.16 -13.40 -18.18
C ILE A 182 -7.11 -14.52 -18.06
N GLN A 183 -6.59 -14.76 -16.86
CA GLN A 183 -5.61 -15.81 -16.61
C GLN A 183 -6.12 -17.18 -17.08
N GLN A 184 -7.38 -17.52 -16.76
CA GLN A 184 -7.98 -18.78 -17.23
C GLN A 184 -8.11 -18.83 -18.75
N ASN A 185 -8.50 -17.73 -19.41
CA ASN A 185 -8.55 -17.66 -20.86
C ASN A 185 -7.16 -17.85 -21.50
N VAL A 186 -6.13 -17.24 -20.91
CA VAL A 186 -4.74 -17.39 -21.35
C VAL A 186 -4.26 -18.82 -21.11
N LEU A 187 -4.46 -19.41 -19.94
CA LEU A 187 -4.06 -20.79 -19.63
C LEU A 187 -4.67 -21.81 -20.61
N ASN A 188 -5.94 -21.64 -20.95
CA ASN A 188 -6.64 -22.54 -21.88
C ASN A 188 -6.19 -22.39 -23.34
N ASN A 189 -5.52 -21.29 -23.70
CA ASN A 189 -5.17 -20.95 -25.08
C ASN A 189 -3.73 -20.43 -25.23
N ILE A 190 -2.82 -20.80 -24.33
CA ILE A 190 -1.55 -20.07 -24.15
C ILE A 190 -0.69 -20.04 -25.42
N ASP A 191 -0.61 -21.16 -26.15
CA ASP A 191 0.09 -21.24 -27.43
C ASP A 191 -0.50 -20.28 -28.46
N LYS A 192 -1.83 -20.20 -28.54
CA LYS A 192 -2.52 -19.34 -29.50
C LYS A 192 -2.33 -17.87 -29.10
N THR A 193 -2.54 -17.56 -27.83
CA THR A 193 -2.40 -16.20 -27.30
C THR A 193 -1.00 -15.67 -27.51
N LEU A 194 0.06 -16.45 -27.25
CA LEU A 194 1.43 -15.94 -27.35
C LEU A 194 1.95 -15.85 -28.80
N ASN A 195 1.50 -16.74 -29.69
CA ASN A 195 1.95 -16.76 -31.08
C ASN A 195 1.17 -15.81 -32.01
N ASP A 196 0.00 -15.32 -31.58
CA ASP A 196 -0.84 -14.39 -32.36
C ASP A 196 -0.68 -12.96 -31.82
N ALA A 197 -0.05 -12.09 -32.62
CA ALA A 197 0.22 -10.72 -32.23
C ALA A 197 -1.05 -9.89 -32.00
N GLU A 198 -2.11 -10.12 -32.77
CA GLU A 198 -3.37 -9.39 -32.63
C GLU A 198 -4.10 -9.80 -31.35
N LEU A 199 -4.04 -11.09 -30.98
CA LEU A 199 -4.58 -11.57 -29.72
C LEU A 199 -3.79 -11.06 -28.51
N ARG A 200 -2.45 -11.00 -28.60
CA ARG A 200 -1.65 -10.39 -27.52
C ARG A 200 -1.95 -8.91 -27.35
N GLU A 201 -2.08 -8.16 -28.43
CA GLU A 201 -2.39 -6.72 -28.37
C GLU A 201 -3.75 -6.50 -27.68
N LYS A 202 -4.79 -7.25 -28.07
CA LYS A 202 -6.09 -7.21 -27.40
C LYS A 202 -6.03 -7.58 -25.91
N LEU A 203 -5.22 -8.58 -25.57
CA LEU A 203 -5.00 -8.97 -24.18
C LEU A 203 -4.31 -7.87 -23.37
N ILE A 204 -3.30 -7.21 -23.94
CA ILE A 204 -2.60 -6.09 -23.31
C ILE A 204 -3.59 -4.93 -23.08
N ASP A 205 -4.41 -4.59 -24.07
CA ASP A 205 -5.44 -3.56 -23.95
C ASP A 205 -6.45 -3.89 -22.84
N GLU A 206 -6.89 -5.14 -22.74
CA GLU A 206 -7.81 -5.58 -21.70
C GLU A 206 -7.18 -5.47 -20.29
N ILE A 207 -5.94 -5.92 -20.14
CA ILE A 207 -5.17 -5.78 -18.88
C ILE A 207 -4.96 -4.30 -18.54
N TYR A 208 -4.68 -3.46 -19.53
CA TYR A 208 -4.49 -2.02 -19.34
C TYR A 208 -5.77 -1.32 -18.87
N LEU A 209 -6.94 -1.69 -19.42
CA LEU A 209 -8.22 -1.16 -18.95
C LEU A 209 -8.50 -1.53 -17.49
N ILE A 210 -8.19 -2.77 -17.10
CA ILE A 210 -8.32 -3.22 -15.70
C ILE A 210 -7.32 -2.48 -14.80
N PHE A 211 -6.09 -2.26 -15.27
CA PHE A 211 -5.10 -1.46 -14.55
C PHE A 211 -5.57 -0.02 -14.37
N LYS A 212 -6.20 0.58 -15.38
CA LYS A 212 -6.81 1.92 -15.26
C LYS A 212 -7.92 1.95 -14.22
N GLU A 213 -8.79 0.95 -14.21
CA GLU A 213 -9.82 0.81 -13.18
C GLU A 213 -9.22 0.67 -11.77
N PHE A 214 -8.12 -0.07 -11.63
CA PHE A 214 -7.35 -0.14 -10.39
C PHE A 214 -6.83 1.25 -9.98
N GLN A 215 -6.20 1.99 -10.89
CA GLN A 215 -5.74 3.35 -10.63
C GLN A 215 -6.88 4.28 -10.21
N THR A 216 -8.04 4.23 -10.89
CA THR A 216 -9.22 5.03 -10.54
C THR A 216 -9.78 4.67 -9.15
N LYS A 217 -9.67 3.42 -8.70
CA LYS A 217 -10.08 3.06 -7.33
C LYS A 217 -9.12 3.58 -6.26
N LEU A 218 -7.85 3.76 -6.60
CA LEU A 218 -6.83 4.31 -5.71
C LEU A 218 -6.94 5.84 -5.62
N ASP A 219 -7.10 6.50 -6.78
CA ASP A 219 -7.39 7.92 -6.89
C ASP A 219 -8.85 8.14 -6.47
N LEU A 220 -9.10 8.32 -5.17
CA LEU A 220 -10.41 8.63 -4.59
C LEU A 220 -10.98 10.00 -5.05
N ASN A 221 -11.14 10.22 -6.35
CA ASN A 221 -11.84 11.34 -6.96
C ASN A 221 -12.74 10.82 -8.09
N PRO A 222 -14.08 10.87 -7.94
CA PRO A 222 -14.97 10.86 -9.10
C PRO A 222 -14.79 12.13 -9.96
#